data_AF-M9XAH9-F1
#
_entry.id   AF-M9XAH9-F1
#
_cell.length_a   1.000
_cell.length_b   1.000
_cell.length_c   1.000
_cell.angle_alpha   90.00
_cell.angle_beta   90.00
_cell.angle_gamma   90.00
#
_symmetry.space_group_name_H-M   'P 1'
#
loop_
_entity.id
_entity.type
_entity.pdbx_description
1 polymer ?
#
loop_
_entity_poly.entity_id
_entity_poly.type
_entity_poly.pdbx_seq_one_letter_code
_entity_poly.pdbx_strand_id
1 'polypeptide(L)'
;MADLVRAIDMPLTMDFLAVSSYGNSQKTSGEVELIKDLRLPIAGRHVIVVEDIVDTGITINYLLRMLEARQPASLKIAALLSKPSRRQIEVPIHYLGFEIEDAFVYGYGLDRSQFDRNLPFITSQA
;
A
#
# COMPACT_ATOMS: atom_id res chain seq x y z
N MET A 1 8.29 -5.01 -1.51
CA MET A 1 9.21 -3.88 -1.18
C MET A 1 10.67 -4.21 -1.46
N ALA A 2 11.30 -5.15 -0.73
CA ALA A 2 12.74 -5.44 -0.86
C ALA A 2 13.17 -5.78 -2.30
N ASP A 3 12.32 -6.48 -3.05
CA ASP A 3 12.60 -6.88 -4.43
C ASP A 3 12.54 -5.68 -5.38
N LEU A 4 11.56 -4.79 -5.17
CA LEU A 4 11.40 -3.56 -5.96
C LEU A 4 12.62 -2.66 -5.83
N VAL A 5 13.12 -2.40 -4.61
CA VAL A 5 14.28 -1.51 -4.43
C VAL A 5 15.58 -2.11 -4.94
N ARG A 6 15.74 -3.43 -4.91
CA ARG A 6 16.89 -4.11 -5.52
C ARG A 6 16.87 -4.06 -7.05
N ALA A 7 15.68 -3.92 -7.65
CA ALA A 7 15.49 -3.84 -9.09
C ALA A 7 15.60 -2.41 -9.66
N ILE A 8 15.65 -1.38 -8.81
CA ILE A 8 15.80 0.02 -9.22
C ILE A 8 17.30 0.36 -9.32
N ASP A 9 17.76 0.77 -10.49
CA ASP A 9 19.16 1.04 -10.84
C ASP A 9 19.58 2.51 -10.62
N MET A 10 18.88 3.22 -9.74
CA MET A 10 19.17 4.61 -9.40
C MET A 10 19.22 4.84 -7.88
N PRO A 11 19.92 5.88 -7.40
CA PRO A 11 19.91 6.24 -5.99
C PRO A 11 18.49 6.49 -5.49
N LEU A 12 18.14 5.87 -4.37
CA LEU A 12 16.81 6.00 -3.76
C LEU A 12 16.93 6.11 -2.25
N THR A 13 15.85 6.56 -1.62
CA THR A 13 15.72 6.57 -0.17
C THR A 13 14.44 5.84 0.21
N MET A 14 14.51 5.03 1.27
CA MET A 14 13.37 4.29 1.78
C MET A 14 13.01 4.77 3.17
N ASP A 15 11.70 4.85 3.44
CA ASP A 15 11.17 4.98 4.79
C ASP A 15 9.87 4.19 4.88
N PHE A 16 9.41 3.94 6.10
CA PHE A 16 8.23 3.13 6.36
C PHE A 16 7.24 3.92 7.20
N LEU A 17 5.99 3.94 6.74
CA LEU A 17 4.84 4.47 7.46
C LEU A 17 3.98 3.28 7.89
N ALA A 18 3.42 3.34 9.10
CA ALA A 18 2.51 2.31 9.60
C ALA A 18 1.21 2.95 10.07
N VAL A 19 0.11 2.35 9.63
CA VAL A 19 -1.24 2.76 10.00
C VAL A 19 -2.06 1.57 10.49
N SER A 20 -3.01 1.83 11.37
CA SER A 20 -4.04 0.88 11.79
C SER A 20 -5.42 1.43 11.48
N SER A 21 -6.38 0.54 11.21
CA SER A 21 -7.80 0.93 11.12
C SER A 21 -8.38 1.15 12.51
N TYR A 22 -9.18 2.20 12.71
CA TYR A 22 -9.96 2.34 13.93
C TYR A 22 -11.10 1.32 13.98
N GLY A 23 -11.12 0.50 15.04
CA GLY A 23 -12.18 -0.48 15.34
C GLY A 23 -11.84 -1.93 14.96
N ASN A 24 -12.21 -2.88 15.83
CA ASN A 24 -12.00 -4.33 15.66
C ASN A 24 -12.87 -4.98 14.55
N SER A 25 -13.62 -4.20 13.76
CA SER A 25 -14.52 -4.71 12.73
C SER A 25 -13.90 -4.61 11.34
N GLN A 26 -14.10 -5.64 10.51
CA GLN A 26 -13.64 -5.76 9.12
C GLN A 26 -14.16 -4.68 8.14
N LYS A 27 -14.84 -3.64 8.64
CA LYS A 27 -15.26 -2.45 7.91
C LYS A 27 -14.60 -1.24 8.54
N THR A 28 -13.65 -0.64 7.83
CA THR A 28 -13.02 0.63 8.19
C THR A 28 -14.06 1.75 8.11
N SER A 29 -14.21 2.55 9.18
CA SER A 29 -14.97 3.82 9.15
C SER A 29 -14.36 4.87 8.22
N GLY A 30 -13.19 4.59 7.63
CA GLY A 30 -12.36 5.55 6.93
C GLY A 30 -11.41 6.30 7.85
N GLU A 31 -11.55 6.14 9.17
CA GLU A 31 -10.59 6.65 10.13
C GLU A 31 -9.42 5.68 10.24
N VAL A 32 -8.22 6.22 10.07
CA VAL A 32 -6.95 5.50 10.11
C VAL A 32 -6.08 6.16 11.17
N GLU A 33 -5.51 5.38 12.09
CA GLU A 33 -4.56 5.83 13.10
C GLU A 33 -3.13 5.73 12.56
N LEU A 34 -2.34 6.80 12.71
CA LEU A 34 -0.93 6.78 12.36
C LEU A 34 -0.11 6.19 13.51
N ILE A 35 0.35 4.96 13.35
CA ILE A 35 1.18 4.25 14.33
C ILE A 35 2.64 4.66 14.21
N LYS A 36 3.10 4.89 12.98
CA LYS A 36 4.46 5.35 12.68
C LYS A 36 4.47 6.30 11.50
N ASP A 37 5.01 7.48 11.73
CA ASP A 37 5.22 8.48 10.69
C ASP A 37 6.59 8.32 9.98
N LEU A 38 6.70 8.96 8.82
CA LEU A 38 7.95 9.19 8.11
C LEU A 38 8.92 10.00 8.97
N ARG A 39 10.18 9.57 8.98
CA ARG A 39 11.30 10.28 9.62
C ARG A 39 11.93 11.29 8.68
N LEU A 40 11.84 11.05 7.38
CA LEU A 40 12.45 11.88 6.36
C LEU A 40 11.44 12.87 5.76
N PRO A 41 11.81 14.15 5.58
CA PRO A 41 10.95 15.12 4.92
C PRO A 41 10.79 14.76 3.44
N ILE A 42 9.57 14.87 2.95
CA ILE A 42 9.22 14.57 1.56
C ILE A 42 8.92 15.81 0.70
N ALA A 43 8.94 17.00 1.30
CA ALA A 43 8.70 18.25 0.59
C ALA A 43 9.68 18.41 -0.59
N GLY A 44 9.14 18.73 -1.77
CA GLY A 44 9.91 18.87 -3.00
C GLY A 44 10.55 17.58 -3.54
N ARG A 45 10.19 16.39 -3.02
CA ARG A 45 10.71 15.10 -3.50
C ARG A 45 9.73 14.36 -4.40
N HIS A 46 10.25 13.53 -5.29
CA HIS A 46 9.45 12.53 -6.01
C HIS A 46 9.25 11.31 -5.10
N VAL A 47 8.00 11.01 -4.76
CA VAL A 47 7.63 9.96 -3.82
C VAL A 47 6.81 8.89 -4.51
N ILE A 48 7.15 7.63 -4.26
CA ILE A 48 6.35 6.47 -4.64
C ILE A 48 5.88 5.79 -3.36
N VAL A 49 4.57 5.74 -3.15
CA VAL A 49 3.95 4.93 -2.09
C VAL A 49 3.83 3.51 -2.63
N VAL A 50 4.39 2.54 -1.90
CA VAL A 50 4.40 1.13 -2.30
C VAL A 50 3.46 0.35 -1.40
N GLU A 51 2.45 -0.27 -1.99
CA GLU A 51 1.45 -1.10 -1.31
C GLU A 51 1.49 -2.54 -1.86
N ASP A 52 1.16 -3.50 -1.00
CA ASP A 52 0.99 -4.90 -1.40
C ASP A 52 -0.34 -5.11 -2.15
N ILE A 53 -1.44 -4.54 -1.65
CA ILE A 53 -2.75 -4.66 -2.27
C ILE A 53 -3.56 -3.38 -2.12
N VAL A 54 -4.18 -2.94 -3.23
CA VAL A 54 -5.18 -1.88 -3.18
C VAL A 54 -6.58 -2.46 -3.43
N ASP A 55 -7.33 -2.54 -2.33
CA ASP A 55 -8.67 -3.11 -2.28
C ASP A 55 -9.74 -2.00 -2.42
N THR A 56 -10.38 -1.57 -1.33
CA THR A 56 -11.45 -0.55 -1.34
C THR A 56 -10.97 0.84 -1.75
N GLY A 57 -9.66 1.09 -1.69
CA GLY A 57 -9.05 2.40 -1.94
C GLY A 57 -9.09 3.37 -0.75
N ILE A 58 -9.77 3.02 0.34
CA ILE A 58 -9.98 3.92 1.49
C ILE A 58 -8.66 4.29 2.17
N THR A 59 -7.86 3.30 2.58
CA THR A 59 -6.59 3.52 3.29
C THR A 59 -5.61 4.31 2.45
N ILE A 60 -5.40 3.91 1.20
CA ILE A 60 -4.44 4.60 0.33
C ILE A 60 -4.91 6.03 0.00
N ASN A 61 -6.22 6.27 -0.18
CA ASN A 61 -6.74 7.62 -0.37
C ASN A 61 -6.45 8.52 0.85
N TYR A 62 -6.63 7.99 2.07
CA TYR A 62 -6.25 8.70 3.29
C TYR A 62 -4.75 9.02 3.32
N LEU A 63 -3.89 8.04 3.03
CA LEU A 63 -2.44 8.22 2.99
C LEU A 63 -2.02 9.27 1.96
N LEU A 64 -2.60 9.24 0.75
CA LEU A 64 -2.30 10.21 -0.29
C LEU A 64 -2.63 11.63 0.16
N ARG A 65 -3.83 11.87 0.70
CA ARG A 65 -4.21 13.20 1.21
C ARG A 65 -3.27 13.68 2.32
N MET A 66 -2.88 12.79 3.22
CA MET A 66 -1.94 13.12 4.30
C MET A 66 -0.53 13.45 3.76
N LEU A 67 -0.05 12.73 2.76
CA LEU A 67 1.28 12.92 2.16
C LEU A 67 1.32 14.13 1.21
N GLU A 68 0.25 14.40 0.46
CA GLU A 68 0.10 15.59 -0.40
C GLU A 68 0.22 16.89 0.40
N ALA A 69 -0.34 16.93 1.61
CA ALA A 69 -0.22 18.06 2.52
C ALA A 69 1.23 18.40 2.89
N ARG A 70 2.18 17.46 2.69
CA ARG A 70 3.62 17.65 2.90
C ARG A 70 4.35 18.17 1.67
N GLN A 71 3.62 18.49 0.61
CA GLN A 71 4.11 19.15 -0.61
C GLN A 71 5.25 18.41 -1.33
N PRO A 72 5.12 17.11 -1.65
CA PRO A 72 6.08 16.44 -2.52
C PRO A 72 6.07 17.04 -3.93
N ALA A 73 7.18 16.93 -4.66
CA ALA A 73 7.24 17.34 -6.07
C ALA A 73 6.36 16.45 -6.97
N SER A 74 6.22 15.17 -6.61
CA SER A 74 5.20 14.28 -7.17
C SER A 74 4.89 13.16 -6.18
N LEU A 75 3.65 12.66 -6.21
CA LEU A 75 3.23 11.50 -5.42
C LEU A 75 2.61 10.46 -6.36
N LYS A 76 3.19 9.25 -6.39
CA LYS A 76 2.71 8.13 -7.21
C LYS A 76 2.49 6.89 -6.36
N ILE A 77 1.71 5.95 -6.89
CA ILE A 77 1.39 4.68 -6.22
C ILE A 77 1.94 3.53 -7.05
N ALA A 78 2.66 2.63 -6.39
CA ALA A 78 3.00 1.31 -6.89
C ALA A 78 2.26 0.26 -6.05
N ALA A 79 1.44 -0.56 -6.68
CA ALA A 79 0.70 -1.63 -6.02
C ALA A 79 1.08 -2.97 -6.63
N LEU A 80 1.35 -3.98 -5.80
CA LEU A 80 1.56 -5.32 -6.32
C LEU A 80 0.23 -5.90 -6.84
N LEU A 81 -0.85 -5.78 -6.06
CA LEU A 81 -2.18 -6.28 -6.39
C LEU A 81 -3.23 -5.16 -6.39
N SER A 82 -4.25 -5.28 -7.25
CA SER A 82 -5.43 -4.42 -7.25
C SER A 82 -6.70 -5.24 -7.37
N LYS A 83 -7.74 -4.86 -6.62
CA LYS A 83 -9.11 -5.43 -6.72
C LYS A 83 -10.11 -4.36 -7.16
N PRO A 84 -10.21 -4.05 -8.46
CA PRO A 84 -11.16 -3.04 -8.95
C PRO A 84 -12.61 -3.31 -8.54
N SER A 85 -13.03 -4.58 -8.46
CA SER A 85 -14.39 -4.98 -8.07
C SER A 85 -14.79 -4.58 -6.64
N ARG A 86 -13.82 -4.30 -5.75
CA ARG A 86 -14.08 -3.88 -4.36
C ARG A 86 -13.97 -2.38 -4.14
N ARG A 87 -13.63 -1.62 -5.18
CA ARG A 87 -13.34 -0.19 -5.10
C ARG A 87 -14.52 0.60 -4.54
N GLN A 88 -14.25 1.41 -3.53
CA GLN A 88 -15.21 2.38 -2.99
C GLN A 88 -14.75 3.81 -3.27
N ILE A 89 -13.43 4.02 -3.28
CA ILE A 89 -12.81 5.30 -3.64
C ILE A 89 -11.80 5.04 -4.73
N GLU A 90 -11.96 5.73 -5.86
CA GLU A 90 -10.99 5.63 -6.93
C GLU A 90 -9.68 6.33 -6.63
N VAL A 91 -8.58 5.64 -6.95
CA VAL A 91 -7.22 6.10 -6.66
C VAL A 91 -6.29 5.75 -7.83
N PRO A 92 -5.41 6.67 -8.26
CA PRO A 92 -4.55 6.46 -9.42
C PRO A 92 -3.39 5.51 -9.10
N ILE A 93 -3.49 4.24 -9.52
CA ILE A 93 -2.38 3.28 -9.45
C ILE A 93 -1.48 3.50 -10.68
N HIS A 94 -0.25 3.96 -10.45
CA HIS A 94 0.67 4.33 -11.53
C HIS A 94 1.53 3.16 -11.99
N TYR A 95 1.84 2.26 -11.08
CA TYR A 95 2.61 1.04 -11.33
C TYR A 95 1.84 -0.12 -10.71
N LEU A 96 1.23 -0.96 -11.55
CA LEU A 96 0.46 -2.11 -11.10
C LEU A 96 1.20 -3.40 -11.45
N GLY A 97 1.31 -4.31 -10.49
CA GLY A 97 1.75 -5.68 -10.75
C GLY A 97 0.65 -6.49 -11.43
N PHE A 98 -0.44 -6.76 -10.70
CA PHE A 98 -1.53 -7.62 -11.16
C PHE A 98 -2.91 -7.11 -10.72
N GLU A 99 -3.88 -7.20 -11.61
CA GLU A 99 -5.29 -7.17 -11.23
C GLU A 99 -5.74 -8.56 -10.82
N ILE A 100 -6.52 -8.64 -9.74
CA ILE A 100 -7.08 -9.89 -9.23
C ILE A 100 -8.57 -9.74 -8.93
N GLU A 101 -9.28 -10.85 -9.00
CA GLU A 101 -10.66 -10.96 -8.53
C GLU A 101 -10.76 -10.77 -7.01
N ASP A 102 -11.97 -10.72 -6.49
CA ASP A 102 -12.17 -10.70 -5.04
C ASP A 102 -11.91 -12.07 -4.41
N ALA A 103 -10.64 -12.38 -4.21
CA ALA A 103 -10.16 -13.57 -3.52
C ALA A 103 -9.38 -13.20 -2.26
N PHE A 104 -9.49 -14.02 -1.21
CA PHE A 104 -8.61 -13.89 -0.06
C PHE A 104 -7.22 -14.44 -0.42
N VAL A 105 -6.23 -13.53 -0.53
CA VAL A 105 -4.87 -13.83 -0.99
C VAL A 105 -3.84 -13.67 0.14
N TYR A 106 -2.81 -14.50 0.13
CA TYR A 106 -1.71 -14.49 1.09
C TYR A 106 -0.40 -14.97 0.45
N GLY A 107 0.72 -14.77 1.14
CA GLY A 107 2.06 -15.02 0.61
C GLY A 107 2.70 -13.75 0.03
N TYR A 108 4.01 -13.80 -0.19
CA TYR A 108 4.80 -12.68 -0.70
C TYR A 108 4.59 -11.36 0.08
N GLY A 109 4.54 -11.47 1.41
CA GLY A 109 4.31 -10.36 2.33
C GLY A 109 2.86 -10.24 2.84
N LEU A 110 1.86 -10.68 2.05
CA LEU A 110 0.47 -10.72 2.48
C LEU A 110 0.24 -11.84 3.50
N ASP A 111 -0.64 -11.63 4.47
CA ASP A 111 -0.88 -12.61 5.55
C ASP A 111 -2.26 -13.23 5.55
N ARG A 112 -2.29 -14.38 6.23
CA ARG A 112 -3.49 -14.97 6.78
C ARG A 112 -3.34 -15.06 8.30
N SER A 113 -4.02 -14.16 9.02
CA SER A 113 -3.93 -14.09 10.50
C SER A 113 -2.50 -13.97 11.00
N GLN A 114 -1.68 -13.13 10.37
CA GLN A 114 -0.25 -12.93 10.62
C GLN A 114 0.70 -14.07 10.19
N PHE A 115 0.18 -15.15 9.58
CA PHE A 115 0.98 -16.24 9.04
C PHE A 115 1.16 -16.13 7.52
N ASP A 116 2.00 -17.01 6.97
CA ASP A 116 2.18 -17.27 5.53
C ASP A 116 2.84 -16.15 4.71
N ARG A 117 3.21 -15.01 5.31
CA ARG A 117 3.90 -13.89 4.62
C ARG A 117 5.18 -14.29 3.90
N ASN A 118 5.87 -15.32 4.38
CA ASN A 118 7.16 -15.79 3.87
C ASN A 118 7.07 -16.74 2.67
N LEU A 119 5.87 -17.07 2.19
CA LEU A 119 5.73 -17.85 0.96
C LEU A 119 6.30 -17.04 -0.22
N PRO A 120 7.09 -17.66 -1.12
CA PRO A 120 7.72 -16.96 -2.23
C PRO A 120 6.77 -16.71 -3.42
N PHE A 121 5.49 -17.06 -3.26
CA PHE A 121 4.43 -16.90 -4.24
C PHE A 121 3.17 -16.37 -3.55
N ILE A 122 2.27 -15.79 -4.35
CA ILE A 122 0.93 -15.42 -3.92
C ILE A 122 0.00 -16.60 -4.21
N THR A 123 -0.83 -16.94 -3.24
CA THR A 123 -1.88 -17.95 -3.40
C THR A 123 -3.17 -17.46 -2.75
N SER A 124 -4.26 -18.18 -2.94
CA SER A 124 -5.57 -17.83 -2.41
C SER A 124 -6.21 -18.99 -1.67
N GLN A 125 -7.08 -18.68 -0.73
CA GLN A 125 -7.97 -19.67 -0.13
C GLN A 125 -9.20 -19.84 -1.03
N ALA A 126 -9.56 -21.09 -1.32
CA ALA A 126 -10.80 -21.45 -2.02
C ALA A 126 -12.02 -21.24 -1.12
#